data_AF-A0A812S146-F1
#
_entry.id   AF-A0A812S146-F1
#
_cell.length_a   1.000
_cell.length_b   1.000
_cell.length_c   1.000
_cell.angle_alpha   90.00
_cell.angle_beta   90.00
_cell.angle_gamma   90.00
#
_symmetry.space_group_name_H-M   'P 1'
#
loop_
_entity.id
_entity.type
_entity.pdbx_description
1 polymer ?
#
loop_
_entity_poly.entity_id
_entity_poly.type
_entity_poly.pdbx_seq_one_letter_code
_entity_poly.pdbx_strand_id
1 'polypeptide(L)'
;GINSLSLALLSGILWQDADLHKHLRFSKGLMSPQAVYMAVVRQLARRGFRLGSLLDFWQQLLEGDEYMPRFDPRRSLTNDVVRRAIIPRSKVENEGFALASLWSEGEGVLPRTMVTHNWTNTFSNLVAGILADALSCSTYDEIVSQIVTKPGFAELRAQLADKLDLTYWVCAFSVNQHASICGGFGREPPPNTFEWKVWHAKTCDSVTAEPFTPCTCTLEKIFCHEGNEDPRCELNKFDDMMKHIYVDEAVEGFGQLIVVDNHFEVLYRAWCVAEIVEANVLQIPSRIEVPSQEAVDRNYDRLALLDVRECSASSPRDKDMILSKIADVPAFNERLQDLVFSTETGMFRKWVDGQERSRQVGRILRRCSLGLHDEVHPPIKFYGCCPTVVGALRRYHDSDSDDVSSEEESASDAA
;
A
#
# COMPACT_ATOMS: atom_id res chain seq x y z
N GLY A 1 -27.20 -17.88 -8.01
CA GLY A 1 -26.61 -17.83 -9.35
C GLY A 1 -26.85 -16.46 -9.92
N ILE A 2 -25.85 -15.59 -9.84
CA ILE A 2 -25.92 -14.22 -10.34
C ILE A 2 -25.06 -14.19 -11.60
N ASN A 3 -25.65 -13.81 -12.72
CA ASN A 3 -25.08 -13.90 -14.07
C ASN A 3 -23.83 -13.03 -14.22
N SER A 4 -22.79 -13.63 -14.81
CA SER A 4 -21.49 -13.02 -15.16
C SER A 4 -21.57 -11.83 -16.14
N LEU A 5 -22.74 -11.54 -16.72
CA LEU A 5 -22.95 -10.39 -17.60
C LEU A 5 -23.23 -9.07 -16.88
N SER A 6 -23.61 -9.08 -15.59
CA SER A 6 -23.91 -7.84 -14.85
C SER A 6 -22.69 -7.23 -14.15
N LEU A 7 -21.60 -7.98 -13.98
CA LEU A 7 -20.34 -7.51 -13.36
C LEU A 7 -19.37 -6.86 -14.37
N ALA A 8 -19.51 -7.17 -15.66
CA ALA A 8 -18.68 -6.57 -16.73
C ALA A 8 -19.06 -5.11 -17.06
N LEU A 9 -20.21 -4.62 -16.57
CA LEU A 9 -20.69 -3.26 -16.84
C LEU A 9 -20.24 -2.23 -15.77
N LEU A 10 -19.73 -2.67 -14.62
CA LEU A 10 -19.33 -1.75 -13.54
C LEU A 10 -17.82 -1.44 -13.49
N SER A 11 -16.97 -2.28 -14.08
CA SER A 11 -15.51 -2.04 -14.14
C SER A 11 -15.06 -1.23 -15.37
N GLY A 12 -15.99 -0.85 -16.26
CA GLY A 12 -15.69 -0.17 -17.54
C GLY A 12 -16.44 1.15 -17.79
N ILE A 13 -17.36 1.57 -16.93
CA ILE A 13 -18.22 2.75 -17.17
C ILE A 13 -17.84 3.97 -16.29
N LEU A 14 -16.97 3.82 -15.28
CA LEU A 14 -16.57 4.94 -14.41
C LEU A 14 -15.39 5.78 -14.96
N TRP A 15 -14.90 5.49 -16.16
CA TRP A 15 -13.78 6.19 -16.81
C TRP A 15 -14.18 7.00 -18.05
N GLN A 16 -15.47 7.27 -18.23
CA GLN A 16 -15.93 8.28 -19.18
C GLN A 16 -16.39 9.51 -18.42
N ASP A 17 -15.44 10.28 -17.88
CA ASP A 17 -15.75 11.68 -17.63
C ASP A 17 -15.55 12.48 -18.92
N ALA A 18 -16.63 13.14 -19.28
CA ALA A 18 -16.88 13.77 -20.54
C ALA A 18 -16.34 15.20 -20.51
N ASP A 19 -15.02 15.38 -20.60
CA ASP A 19 -14.47 16.70 -20.99
C ASP A 19 -13.07 16.68 -21.64
N LEU A 20 -12.49 15.51 -21.90
CA LEU A 20 -11.17 15.38 -22.54
C LEU A 20 -11.19 15.49 -24.08
N HIS A 21 -12.03 16.38 -24.63
CA HIS A 21 -12.26 16.45 -26.08
C HIS A 21 -12.17 17.84 -26.73
N LYS A 22 -11.56 18.82 -26.08
CA LYS A 22 -11.31 20.12 -26.73
C LYS A 22 -9.83 20.40 -26.87
N HIS A 23 -9.42 20.39 -28.14
CA HIS A 23 -8.14 20.76 -28.71
C HIS A 23 -7.08 19.66 -28.70
N LEU A 24 -6.91 19.01 -29.85
CA LEU A 24 -5.62 18.88 -30.54
C LEU A 24 -5.88 18.27 -31.93
N ARG A 25 -5.85 19.10 -32.97
CA ARG A 25 -5.69 18.64 -34.34
C ARG A 25 -4.20 18.40 -34.56
N PHE A 26 -3.78 17.16 -34.78
CA PHE A 26 -2.49 16.88 -35.41
C PHE A 26 -2.63 15.81 -36.48
N SER A 27 -2.03 16.12 -37.63
CA SER A 27 -2.06 15.37 -38.88
C SER A 27 -0.87 14.43 -39.01
N LYS A 28 -1.15 13.22 -39.52
CA LYS A 28 -0.28 12.27 -40.25
C LYS A 28 1.08 11.93 -39.62
N GLY A 29 1.11 10.78 -38.93
CA GLY A 29 2.33 10.02 -38.62
C GLY A 29 2.63 9.79 -37.14
N LEU A 30 2.05 10.61 -36.25
CA LEU A 30 2.21 10.45 -34.79
C LEU A 30 1.13 9.53 -34.21
N MET A 31 1.56 8.63 -33.32
CA MET A 31 0.65 7.89 -32.44
C MET A 31 -0.23 8.87 -31.65
N SER A 32 -1.50 8.53 -31.42
CA SER A 32 -2.36 9.32 -30.54
C SER A 32 -1.83 9.30 -29.09
N PRO A 33 -2.14 10.30 -28.25
CA PRO A 33 -1.78 10.28 -26.83
C PRO A 33 -2.21 9.00 -26.13
N GLN A 34 -3.40 8.47 -26.45
CA GLN A 34 -3.88 7.19 -25.93
C GLN A 34 -3.02 6.01 -26.37
N ALA A 35 -2.56 5.99 -27.62
CA ALA A 35 -1.70 4.93 -28.12
C ALA A 35 -0.32 4.96 -27.44
N VAL A 36 0.23 6.16 -27.18
CA VAL A 36 1.47 6.32 -26.39
C VAL A 36 1.26 5.84 -24.96
N TYR A 37 0.16 6.25 -24.32
CA TYR A 37 -0.20 5.83 -22.97
C TYR A 37 -0.23 4.30 -22.85
N MET A 38 -0.97 3.63 -23.73
CA MET A 38 -1.08 2.17 -23.73
C MET A 38 0.25 1.48 -24.08
N ALA A 39 1.10 2.11 -24.90
CA ALA A 39 2.43 1.56 -25.16
C ALA A 39 3.29 1.55 -23.88
N VAL A 40 3.23 2.61 -23.06
CA VAL A 40 3.92 2.65 -21.75
C VAL A 40 3.34 1.63 -20.78
N VAL A 41 2.01 1.48 -20.72
CA VAL A 41 1.35 0.45 -19.89
C VAL A 41 1.88 -0.95 -20.22
N ARG A 42 1.89 -1.31 -21.52
CA ARG A 42 2.40 -2.60 -22.00
C ARG A 42 3.88 -2.79 -21.71
N GLN A 43 4.68 -1.74 -21.90
CA GLN A 43 6.10 -1.80 -21.60
C GLN A 43 6.32 -2.04 -20.11
N LEU A 44 5.61 -1.30 -19.24
CA LEU A 44 5.72 -1.42 -17.79
C LEU A 44 5.29 -2.80 -17.29
N ALA A 45 4.23 -3.38 -17.87
CA ALA A 45 3.74 -4.73 -17.57
C ALA A 45 4.79 -5.81 -17.82
N ARG A 46 5.65 -5.61 -18.82
CA ARG A 46 6.73 -6.55 -19.19
C ARG A 46 8.05 -6.26 -18.49
N ARG A 47 8.10 -5.36 -17.51
CA ARG A 47 9.29 -5.09 -16.68
C ARG A 47 9.26 -5.82 -15.35
N GLY A 48 8.77 -7.07 -15.34
CA GLY A 48 9.03 -8.00 -14.26
C GLY A 48 10.50 -8.43 -14.23
N PHE A 49 10.88 -9.16 -13.19
CA PHE A 49 12.19 -9.77 -13.06
C PHE A 49 12.09 -11.11 -12.33
N ARG A 50 13.09 -11.97 -12.52
CA ARG A 50 13.17 -13.28 -11.86
C ARG A 50 13.74 -13.15 -10.45
N LEU A 51 13.27 -14.00 -9.54
CA LEU A 51 13.76 -14.06 -8.16
C LEU A 51 15.28 -14.23 -8.10
N GLY A 52 15.85 -15.03 -9.00
CA GLY A 52 17.30 -15.19 -9.12
C GLY A 52 18.05 -13.87 -9.29
N SER A 53 17.56 -12.97 -10.14
CA SER A 53 18.17 -11.64 -10.37
C SER A 53 18.15 -10.77 -9.11
N LEU A 54 17.07 -10.84 -8.32
CA LEU A 54 16.99 -10.14 -7.03
C LEU A 54 17.99 -10.68 -6.02
N LEU A 55 18.17 -12.01 -5.96
CA LEU A 55 19.14 -12.65 -5.07
C LEU A 55 20.58 -12.31 -5.48
N ASP A 56 20.88 -12.28 -6.78
CA ASP A 56 22.19 -11.84 -7.28
C ASP A 56 22.48 -10.38 -6.94
N PHE A 57 21.48 -9.52 -7.05
CA PHE A 57 21.58 -8.12 -6.65
C PHE A 57 21.81 -7.97 -5.15
N TRP A 58 21.05 -8.69 -4.32
CA TRP A 58 21.23 -8.71 -2.87
C TRP A 58 22.63 -9.17 -2.47
N GLN A 59 23.13 -10.24 -3.11
CA GLN A 59 24.47 -10.76 -2.86
C GLN A 59 25.55 -9.71 -3.12
N GLN A 60 25.44 -8.99 -4.24
CA GLN A 60 26.39 -7.93 -4.58
C GLN A 60 26.38 -6.79 -3.55
N LEU A 61 25.21 -6.42 -3.03
CA LEU A 61 25.10 -5.46 -1.94
C LEU A 61 25.79 -5.95 -0.66
N LEU A 62 25.59 -7.22 -0.27
CA LEU A 62 26.25 -7.83 0.90
C LEU A 62 27.76 -7.97 0.75
N GLU A 63 28.27 -8.14 -0.47
CA GLU A 63 29.68 -8.33 -0.75
C GLU A 63 30.49 -7.03 -0.74
N GLY A 64 29.81 -5.88 -0.75
CA GLY A 64 30.43 -4.56 -0.86
C GLY A 64 30.34 -4.07 -2.29
N ASP A 65 29.13 -3.65 -2.66
CA ASP A 65 28.80 -3.13 -3.99
C ASP A 65 29.69 -1.95 -4.38
N GLU A 66 30.09 -1.89 -5.66
CA GLU A 66 30.85 -0.75 -6.19
C GLU A 66 30.10 0.58 -5.98
N TYR A 67 28.78 0.59 -6.14
CA TYR A 67 27.96 1.79 -6.06
C TYR A 67 27.42 2.07 -4.65
N MET A 68 27.25 1.02 -3.83
CA MET A 68 26.79 1.13 -2.45
C MET A 68 27.68 0.37 -1.44
N PRO A 69 28.96 0.76 -1.28
CA PRO A 69 29.92 0.02 -0.45
C PRO A 69 29.61 0.05 1.05
N ARG A 70 28.76 0.99 1.49
CA ARG A 70 28.31 1.14 2.89
C ARG A 70 26.90 0.62 3.12
N PHE A 71 26.43 -0.29 2.26
CA PHE A 71 25.15 -0.96 2.47
C PHE A 71 25.11 -1.66 3.83
N ASP A 72 24.14 -1.27 4.65
CA ASP A 72 23.81 -1.94 5.90
C ASP A 72 22.44 -2.62 5.73
N PRO A 73 22.35 -3.96 5.68
CA PRO A 73 21.08 -4.63 5.45
C PRO A 73 20.06 -4.34 6.57
N ARG A 74 20.50 -3.99 7.79
CA ARG A 74 19.58 -3.72 8.90
C ARG A 74 19.02 -2.30 8.89
N ARG A 75 19.67 -1.36 8.19
CA ARG A 75 19.35 0.08 8.29
C ARG A 75 19.04 0.74 6.95
N SER A 76 19.64 0.27 5.86
CA SER A 76 19.47 0.89 4.54
C SER A 76 18.00 0.79 4.12
N LEU A 77 17.42 1.93 3.80
CA LEU A 77 16.08 2.04 3.28
C LEU A 77 16.05 1.68 1.80
N THR A 78 14.88 1.33 1.29
CA THR A 78 14.72 1.09 -0.16
C THR A 78 15.05 2.36 -0.95
N ASN A 79 14.75 3.54 -0.41
CA ASN A 79 15.17 4.82 -1.00
C ASN A 79 16.70 4.93 -1.16
N ASP A 80 17.46 4.50 -0.15
CA ASP A 80 18.93 4.51 -0.20
C ASP A 80 19.42 3.61 -1.33
N VAL A 81 18.90 2.38 -1.40
CA VAL A 81 19.27 1.39 -2.41
C VAL A 81 18.89 1.86 -3.82
N VAL A 82 17.72 2.49 -3.98
CA VAL A 82 17.33 3.10 -5.27
C VAL A 82 18.35 4.14 -5.72
N ARG A 83 18.71 5.07 -4.82
CA ARG A 83 19.58 6.20 -5.13
C ARG A 83 21.05 5.82 -5.27
N ARG A 84 21.53 4.86 -4.47
CA ARG A 84 22.95 4.46 -4.40
C ARG A 84 23.29 3.28 -5.28
N ALA A 85 22.38 2.34 -5.52
CA ALA A 85 22.68 1.12 -6.27
C ALA A 85 21.88 1.02 -7.57
N ILE A 86 20.55 1.12 -7.50
CA ILE A 86 19.69 0.87 -8.66
C ILE A 86 19.95 1.90 -9.76
N ILE A 87 19.82 3.20 -9.47
CA ILE A 87 20.03 4.27 -10.46
C ILE A 87 21.44 4.20 -11.08
N PRO A 88 22.54 4.08 -10.31
CA PRO A 88 23.86 3.96 -10.92
C PRO A 88 24.01 2.71 -11.80
N ARG A 89 23.51 1.55 -11.35
CA ARG A 89 23.59 0.28 -12.10
C ARG A 89 22.71 0.23 -13.34
N SER A 90 21.63 1.00 -13.37
CA SER A 90 20.74 1.10 -14.51
C SER A 90 21.10 2.19 -15.50
N LYS A 91 22.25 2.86 -15.31
CA LYS A 91 22.82 3.81 -16.25
C LYS A 91 23.77 3.09 -17.20
N VAL A 92 23.52 3.17 -18.51
CA VAL A 92 24.45 2.68 -19.54
C VAL A 92 24.90 3.89 -20.33
N GLU A 93 26.21 4.18 -20.25
CA GLU A 93 26.79 5.41 -20.80
C GLU A 93 26.08 6.68 -20.29
N ASN A 94 25.33 7.36 -21.17
CA ASN A 94 24.56 8.57 -20.86
C ASN A 94 23.04 8.32 -20.80
N GLU A 95 22.60 7.10 -21.09
CA GLU A 95 21.20 6.70 -21.05
C GLU A 95 20.85 6.00 -19.74
N GLY A 96 19.56 5.86 -19.48
CA GLY A 96 19.05 5.30 -18.25
C GLY A 96 17.87 4.38 -18.48
N PHE A 97 17.91 3.21 -17.86
CA PHE A 97 16.95 2.13 -18.05
C PHE A 97 16.26 1.79 -16.73
N ALA A 98 15.16 1.05 -16.79
CA ALA A 98 14.70 0.32 -15.62
C ALA A 98 15.67 -0.84 -15.35
N LEU A 99 16.03 -1.11 -14.09
CA LEU A 99 16.96 -2.19 -13.78
C LEU A 99 16.41 -3.56 -14.21
N ALA A 100 15.10 -3.77 -14.09
CA ALA A 100 14.43 -4.98 -14.57
C ALA A 100 14.62 -5.20 -16.08
N SER A 101 14.66 -4.13 -16.88
CA SER A 101 14.91 -4.24 -18.33
C SER A 101 16.34 -4.69 -18.64
N LEU A 102 17.32 -4.29 -17.81
CA LEU A 102 18.69 -4.78 -17.96
C LEU A 102 18.81 -6.25 -17.54
N TRP A 103 18.15 -6.66 -16.46
CA TRP A 103 18.11 -8.06 -16.02
C TRP A 103 17.44 -8.99 -17.03
N SER A 104 16.51 -8.48 -17.84
CA SER A 104 15.86 -9.23 -18.91
C SER A 104 16.49 -9.03 -20.29
N GLU A 105 17.61 -8.32 -20.40
CA GLU A 105 18.25 -7.97 -21.68
C GLU A 105 17.29 -7.32 -22.70
N GLY A 106 16.28 -6.58 -22.21
CA GLY A 106 15.26 -5.94 -23.04
C GLY A 106 14.12 -6.84 -23.56
N GLU A 107 14.22 -8.17 -23.42
CA GLU A 107 13.19 -9.13 -23.89
C GLU A 107 11.84 -9.00 -23.15
N GLY A 108 11.89 -8.48 -21.92
CA GLY A 108 10.74 -8.32 -21.05
C GLY A 108 10.32 -9.62 -20.37
N VAL A 109 9.85 -9.49 -19.14
CA VAL A 109 9.39 -10.58 -18.29
C VAL A 109 8.03 -10.20 -17.73
N LEU A 110 7.03 -11.06 -17.91
CA LEU A 110 5.73 -10.91 -17.28
C LEU A 110 5.82 -11.38 -15.82
N PRO A 111 5.44 -10.54 -14.84
CA PRO A 111 5.44 -10.91 -13.44
C PRO A 111 4.23 -11.80 -13.10
N ARG A 112 4.42 -12.78 -12.22
CA ARG A 112 3.32 -13.48 -11.55
C ARG A 112 2.88 -12.77 -10.27
N THR A 113 3.74 -11.94 -9.71
CA THR A 113 3.43 -11.18 -8.50
C THR A 113 3.79 -9.71 -8.67
N MET A 114 2.82 -8.82 -8.49
CA MET A 114 3.11 -7.40 -8.27
C MET A 114 3.31 -7.14 -6.77
N VAL A 115 4.37 -6.43 -6.41
CA VAL A 115 4.73 -6.15 -5.02
C VAL A 115 4.44 -4.70 -4.68
N THR A 116 3.49 -4.51 -3.76
CA THR A 116 3.17 -3.22 -3.14
C THR A 116 4.04 -3.04 -1.89
N HIS A 117 4.82 -1.95 -1.86
CA HIS A 117 5.76 -1.66 -0.76
C HIS A 117 5.96 -0.16 -0.56
N ASN A 118 6.61 0.22 0.54
CA ASN A 118 6.96 1.60 0.85
C ASN A 118 8.48 1.80 0.86
N TRP A 119 8.94 2.88 0.24
CA TRP A 119 10.37 3.18 0.10
C TRP A 119 11.06 3.60 1.39
N THR A 120 10.31 4.00 2.41
CA THR A 120 10.85 4.29 3.75
C THR A 120 11.02 3.02 4.58
N ASN A 121 10.62 1.85 4.07
CA ASN A 121 10.93 0.57 4.70
C ASN A 121 12.40 0.23 4.45
N THR A 122 13.01 -0.51 5.37
CA THR A 122 14.32 -1.12 5.14
C THR A 122 14.26 -2.00 3.89
N PHE A 123 15.33 -1.99 3.11
CA PHE A 123 15.40 -2.81 1.91
C PHE A 123 15.36 -4.31 2.23
N SER A 124 15.90 -4.71 3.40
CA SER A 124 15.74 -6.07 3.93
C SER A 124 14.28 -6.49 4.06
N ASN A 125 13.38 -5.64 4.54
CA ASN A 125 11.98 -6.03 4.72
C ASN A 125 11.31 -6.30 3.38
N LEU A 126 11.57 -5.46 2.37
CA LEU A 126 11.08 -5.69 1.00
C LEU A 126 11.56 -7.05 0.46
N VAL A 127 12.87 -7.31 0.53
CA VAL A 127 13.43 -8.56 0.01
C VAL A 127 12.93 -9.75 0.81
N ALA A 128 13.01 -9.70 2.14
CA ALA A 128 12.54 -10.76 3.03
C ALA A 128 11.05 -11.09 2.83
N GLY A 129 10.19 -10.08 2.61
CA GLY A 129 8.78 -10.31 2.27
C GLY A 129 8.61 -11.09 0.97
N ILE A 130 9.39 -10.77 -0.08
CA ILE A 130 9.39 -11.52 -1.34
C ILE A 130 9.91 -12.96 -1.15
N LEU A 131 10.94 -13.15 -0.32
CA LEU A 131 11.50 -14.48 -0.06
C LEU A 131 10.57 -15.34 0.81
N ALA A 132 9.93 -14.73 1.81
CA ALA A 132 8.91 -15.38 2.65
C ALA A 132 7.72 -15.83 1.79
N ASP A 133 7.26 -14.97 0.87
CA ASP A 133 6.24 -15.32 -0.11
C ASP A 133 6.65 -16.53 -0.97
N ALA A 134 7.85 -16.50 -1.55
CA ALA A 134 8.37 -17.61 -2.35
C ALA A 134 8.43 -18.93 -1.54
N LEU A 135 8.75 -18.85 -0.25
CA LEU A 135 8.79 -20.00 0.67
C LEU A 135 7.43 -20.34 1.28
N SER A 136 6.38 -19.56 0.99
CA SER A 136 5.05 -19.68 1.62
C SER A 136 5.09 -19.60 3.16
N CYS A 137 6.03 -18.82 3.70
CA CYS A 137 6.07 -18.46 5.11
C CYS A 137 4.89 -17.53 5.43
N SER A 138 4.52 -17.44 6.71
CA SER A 138 3.50 -16.47 7.16
C SER A 138 4.11 -15.14 7.61
N THR A 139 5.39 -15.17 7.96
CA THR A 139 6.16 -14.09 8.59
C THR A 139 7.52 -14.00 7.93
N TYR A 140 8.14 -12.83 7.93
CA TYR A 140 9.47 -12.67 7.32
C TYR A 140 10.61 -12.27 8.29
N ASP A 141 10.38 -12.06 9.59
CA ASP A 141 11.46 -11.64 10.51
C ASP A 141 12.62 -12.67 10.62
N GLU A 142 12.31 -13.96 10.56
CA GLU A 142 13.32 -15.01 10.51
C GLU A 142 14.14 -14.95 9.21
N ILE A 143 13.49 -14.60 8.10
CA ILE A 143 14.13 -14.40 6.81
C ILE A 143 15.06 -13.19 6.86
N VAL A 144 14.64 -12.08 7.46
CA VAL A 144 15.49 -10.91 7.70
C VAL A 144 16.75 -11.32 8.47
N SER A 145 16.60 -12.11 9.52
CA SER A 145 17.72 -12.58 10.35
C SER A 145 18.73 -13.43 9.57
N GLN A 146 18.28 -14.14 8.53
CA GLN A 146 19.15 -14.92 7.64
C GLN A 146 19.84 -14.03 6.60
N ILE A 147 19.10 -13.19 5.88
CA ILE A 147 19.63 -12.42 4.73
C ILE A 147 20.59 -11.30 5.14
N VAL A 148 20.59 -10.87 6.40
CA VAL A 148 21.55 -9.87 6.92
C VAL A 148 22.94 -10.45 7.15
N THR A 149 23.14 -11.78 7.01
CA THR A 149 24.44 -12.44 7.13
C THR A 149 24.77 -13.21 5.85
N LYS A 150 26.05 -13.25 5.46
CA LYS A 150 26.47 -14.01 4.27
C LYS A 150 26.18 -15.51 4.39
N PRO A 151 26.45 -16.19 5.53
CA PRO A 151 26.13 -17.61 5.66
C PRO A 151 24.63 -17.89 5.63
N GLY A 152 23.82 -17.12 6.35
CA GLY A 152 22.37 -17.28 6.37
C GLY A 152 21.74 -17.00 5.01
N PHE A 153 22.23 -15.98 4.29
CA PHE A 153 21.80 -15.70 2.93
C PHE A 153 22.13 -16.86 1.97
N ALA A 154 23.32 -17.45 2.07
CA ALA A 154 23.71 -18.59 1.23
C ALA A 154 22.83 -19.83 1.48
N GLU A 155 22.50 -20.12 2.73
CA GLU A 155 21.58 -21.19 3.11
C GLU A 155 20.17 -20.94 2.55
N LEU A 156 19.64 -19.73 2.72
CA LEU A 156 18.33 -19.36 2.21
C LEU A 156 18.27 -19.43 0.68
N ARG A 157 19.33 -18.97 0.00
CA ARG A 157 19.45 -19.06 -1.45
C ARG A 157 19.42 -20.52 -1.93
N ALA A 158 20.01 -21.45 -1.18
CA ALA A 158 19.94 -22.88 -1.48
C ALA A 158 18.52 -23.44 -1.33
N GLN A 159 17.75 -22.98 -0.33
CA GLN A 159 16.33 -23.37 -0.14
C GLN A 159 15.42 -22.86 -1.27
N LEU A 160 15.82 -21.77 -1.95
CA LEU A 160 15.10 -21.15 -3.06
C LEU A 160 15.53 -21.65 -4.44
N ALA A 161 16.42 -22.65 -4.53
CA ALA A 161 17.04 -23.07 -5.79
C ALA A 161 16.03 -23.49 -6.88
N ASP A 162 14.90 -24.09 -6.49
CA ASP A 162 13.81 -24.52 -7.37
C ASP A 162 12.79 -23.40 -7.68
N LYS A 163 12.97 -22.21 -7.11
CA LYS A 163 12.02 -21.07 -7.17
C LYS A 163 12.62 -19.83 -7.82
N LEU A 164 13.86 -19.92 -8.32
CA LEU A 164 14.58 -18.78 -8.90
C LEU A 164 13.88 -18.17 -10.13
N ASP A 165 13.05 -18.96 -10.81
CA ASP A 165 12.27 -18.52 -11.98
C ASP A 165 10.93 -17.85 -11.62
N LEU A 166 10.56 -17.75 -10.34
CA LEU A 166 9.42 -16.94 -9.93
C LEU A 166 9.63 -15.48 -10.36
N THR A 167 8.58 -14.85 -10.91
CA THR A 167 8.67 -13.50 -11.47
C THR A 167 7.89 -12.48 -10.66
N TYR A 168 8.55 -11.36 -10.36
CA TYR A 168 8.02 -10.28 -9.54
C TYR A 168 8.09 -8.96 -10.30
N TRP A 169 7.21 -8.03 -9.93
CA TRP A 169 7.26 -6.64 -10.35
C TRP A 169 7.32 -5.77 -9.09
N VAL A 170 8.31 -4.89 -9.01
CA VAL A 170 8.50 -4.00 -7.87
C VAL A 170 8.86 -2.63 -8.43
N CYS A 171 8.16 -1.58 -8.02
CA CYS A 171 8.33 -0.26 -8.63
C CYS A 171 9.78 0.26 -8.56
N ALA A 172 10.54 -0.08 -7.52
CA ALA A 172 11.96 0.26 -7.39
C ALA A 172 12.82 -0.24 -8.58
N PHE A 173 12.53 -1.44 -9.11
CA PHE A 173 13.30 -2.07 -10.19
C PHE A 173 12.66 -1.92 -11.57
N SER A 174 11.32 -1.92 -11.61
CA SER A 174 10.52 -2.02 -12.84
C SER A 174 10.22 -0.66 -13.47
N VAL A 175 10.14 0.40 -12.68
CA VAL A 175 10.02 1.78 -13.19
C VAL A 175 11.40 2.27 -13.64
N ASN A 176 11.44 2.98 -14.76
CA ASN A 176 12.65 3.66 -15.19
C ASN A 176 12.91 4.87 -14.29
N GLN A 177 13.70 4.66 -13.24
CA GLN A 177 14.08 5.72 -12.29
C GLN A 177 14.78 6.89 -12.96
N HIS A 178 15.41 6.67 -14.13
CA HIS A 178 16.04 7.73 -14.90
C HIS A 178 15.05 8.63 -15.63
N ALA A 179 13.88 8.12 -16.01
CA ALA A 179 12.83 8.92 -16.64
C ALA A 179 12.05 9.74 -15.61
N SER A 180 12.31 9.55 -14.31
CA SER A 180 11.58 10.22 -13.22
C SER A 180 12.56 10.90 -12.27
N ILE A 181 12.98 10.20 -11.22
CA ILE A 181 13.51 10.83 -10.01
C ILE A 181 15.03 11.04 -10.02
N CYS A 182 15.79 10.45 -10.95
CA CYS A 182 17.25 10.40 -10.83
C CYS A 182 17.94 11.78 -10.89
N GLY A 183 17.31 12.78 -11.52
CA GLY A 183 17.91 14.09 -11.79
C GLY A 183 17.79 15.11 -10.64
N GLY A 184 17.07 14.81 -9.56
CA GLY A 184 16.94 15.72 -8.43
C GLY A 184 15.93 15.29 -7.39
N PHE A 185 15.58 16.23 -6.50
CA PHE A 185 14.72 16.01 -5.33
C PHE A 185 13.52 16.97 -5.27
N GLY A 186 13.23 17.68 -6.35
CA GLY A 186 12.27 18.78 -6.36
C GLY A 186 12.80 20.02 -5.66
N ARG A 187 11.90 20.99 -5.42
CA ARG A 187 12.23 22.25 -4.76
C ARG A 187 12.50 22.01 -3.28
N GLU A 188 13.63 22.49 -2.78
CA GLU A 188 13.94 22.47 -1.35
C GLU A 188 12.94 23.36 -0.58
N PRO A 189 12.22 22.80 0.42
CA PRO A 189 11.35 23.59 1.29
C PRO A 189 12.15 24.49 2.26
N PRO A 190 11.51 25.48 2.92
CA PRO A 190 12.19 26.32 3.90
C PRO A 190 12.82 25.47 5.04
N PRO A 191 14.07 25.74 5.45
CA PRO A 191 14.73 24.99 6.52
C PRO A 191 13.91 24.96 7.83
N ASN A 192 14.08 23.89 8.61
CA ASN A 192 13.40 23.66 9.90
C ASN A 192 11.87 23.48 9.84
N THR A 193 11.29 23.32 8.64
CA THR A 193 9.89 22.95 8.46
C THR A 193 9.69 21.42 8.50
N PHE A 194 8.44 20.97 8.66
CA PHE A 194 8.11 19.54 8.54
C PHE A 194 8.40 19.03 7.13
N GLU A 195 8.05 19.82 6.12
CA GLU A 195 8.28 19.56 4.70
C GLU A 195 9.77 19.42 4.41
N TRP A 196 10.61 20.28 5.00
CA TRP A 196 12.06 20.18 4.87
C TRP A 196 12.61 18.89 5.49
N LYS A 197 12.10 18.46 6.65
CA LYS A 197 12.52 17.17 7.25
C LYS A 197 12.19 15.99 6.33
N VAL A 198 10.99 15.99 5.75
CA VAL A 198 10.55 14.95 4.80
C VAL A 198 11.39 15.00 3.51
N TRP A 199 11.69 16.19 3.01
CA TRP A 199 12.54 16.39 1.84
C TRP A 199 13.98 15.92 2.11
N HIS A 200 14.58 16.37 3.21
CA HIS A 200 15.94 16.04 3.62
C HIS A 200 16.13 14.53 3.83
N ALA A 201 15.14 13.86 4.43
CA ALA A 201 15.15 12.41 4.58
C ALA A 201 15.18 11.65 3.24
N LYS A 202 14.79 12.30 2.12
CA LYS A 202 14.85 11.73 0.77
C LYS A 202 16.10 12.13 0.00
N THR A 203 16.84 13.13 0.47
CA THR A 203 18.05 13.66 -0.21
C THR A 203 19.34 13.11 0.36
N CYS A 204 19.27 12.47 1.53
CA CYS A 204 20.43 11.94 2.23
C CYS A 204 20.26 10.44 2.49
N ASP A 205 21.38 9.74 2.44
CA ASP A 205 21.48 8.32 2.75
C ASP A 205 21.24 8.09 4.24
N SER A 206 20.30 7.22 4.59
CA SER A 206 19.87 7.05 5.98
C SER A 206 20.93 6.44 6.91
N VAL A 207 21.95 5.77 6.35
CA VAL A 207 23.00 5.09 7.11
C VAL A 207 24.17 6.01 7.35
N THR A 208 24.61 6.70 6.28
CA THR A 208 25.81 7.54 6.24
C THR A 208 25.55 9.02 6.45
N ALA A 209 24.29 9.44 6.33
CA ALA A 209 23.85 10.84 6.28
C ALA A 209 24.44 11.66 5.12
N GLU A 210 25.14 11.02 4.18
CA GLU A 210 25.72 11.70 3.02
C GLU A 210 24.63 12.03 2.00
N PRO A 211 24.64 13.24 1.40
CA PRO A 211 23.70 13.59 0.36
C PRO A 211 23.87 12.69 -0.87
N PHE A 212 22.76 12.38 -1.53
CA PHE A 212 22.77 11.67 -2.79
C PHE A 212 23.21 12.61 -3.92
N THR A 213 24.04 12.10 -4.83
CA THR A 213 24.43 12.82 -6.04
C THR A 213 23.38 12.63 -7.13
N PRO A 214 22.79 13.70 -7.68
CA PRO A 214 21.91 13.59 -8.84
C PRO A 214 22.60 12.91 -10.03
N CYS A 215 21.85 12.09 -10.76
CA CYS A 215 22.37 11.40 -11.94
C CYS A 215 22.62 12.39 -13.10
N THR A 216 23.68 12.14 -13.86
CA THR A 216 24.09 12.95 -15.02
C THR A 216 23.61 12.38 -16.37
N CYS A 217 22.66 11.44 -16.39
CA CYS A 217 22.10 10.92 -17.64
C CYS A 217 21.36 12.01 -18.41
N THR A 218 21.29 11.89 -19.74
CA THR A 218 20.63 12.85 -20.63
C THR A 218 19.13 12.57 -20.80
N LEU A 219 18.60 11.51 -20.20
CA LEU A 219 17.20 11.13 -20.33
C LEU A 219 16.27 12.21 -19.75
N GLU A 220 15.27 12.61 -20.54
CA GLU A 220 14.21 13.55 -20.16
C GLU A 220 13.49 13.07 -18.90
N LYS A 221 13.17 13.99 -17.99
CA LYS A 221 12.37 13.69 -16.78
C LYS A 221 10.91 13.95 -17.08
N ILE A 222 10.11 12.90 -17.02
CA ILE A 222 8.70 12.91 -17.40
C ILE A 222 7.86 12.67 -16.14
N PHE A 223 7.23 13.74 -15.66
CA PHE A 223 6.32 13.71 -14.54
C PHE A 223 4.94 14.20 -14.98
N CYS A 224 3.90 13.68 -14.35
CA CYS A 224 2.58 14.29 -14.45
C CYS A 224 2.55 15.57 -13.59
N HIS A 225 2.41 16.74 -14.22
CA HIS A 225 2.27 18.04 -13.55
C HIS A 225 0.87 18.63 -13.77
N GLU A 226 0.53 19.71 -13.06
CA GLU A 226 -0.81 20.31 -13.11
C GLU A 226 -1.16 20.76 -14.53
N GLY A 227 -2.31 20.31 -15.03
CA GLY A 227 -2.85 20.70 -16.34
C GLY A 227 -2.24 20.00 -17.56
N ASN A 228 -1.28 19.07 -17.40
CA ASN A 228 -0.73 18.31 -18.52
C ASN A 228 -0.30 16.90 -18.07
N GLU A 229 -1.16 15.91 -18.34
CA GLU A 229 -0.81 14.50 -18.20
C GLU A 229 0.01 14.07 -19.40
N ASP A 230 1.32 13.90 -19.21
CA ASP A 230 2.16 13.35 -20.27
C ASP A 230 1.86 11.85 -20.41
N PRO A 231 1.37 11.37 -21.58
CA PRO A 231 1.08 9.95 -21.78
C PRO A 231 2.31 9.07 -21.61
N ARG A 232 3.52 9.62 -21.64
CA ARG A 232 4.79 8.91 -21.45
C ARG A 232 5.14 8.64 -19.97
N CYS A 233 4.49 9.31 -19.01
CA CYS A 233 4.84 9.15 -17.59
C CYS A 233 4.51 7.74 -17.08
N GLU A 234 5.44 7.07 -16.40
CA GLU A 234 5.21 5.70 -15.90
C GLU A 234 4.46 5.66 -14.55
N LEU A 235 4.60 6.72 -13.74
CA LEU A 235 4.19 6.72 -12.33
C LEU A 235 2.67 6.71 -12.10
N ASN A 236 1.87 7.04 -13.12
CA ASN A 236 0.41 7.08 -13.02
C ASN A 236 -0.28 5.92 -13.74
N LYS A 237 0.45 4.85 -14.09
CA LYS A 237 -0.03 3.74 -14.95
C LYS A 237 -0.11 2.39 -14.24
N PHE A 238 0.07 2.36 -12.91
CA PHE A 238 0.23 1.08 -12.21
C PHE A 238 -1.09 0.29 -12.21
N ASP A 239 -2.22 0.97 -12.08
CA ASP A 239 -3.55 0.40 -12.18
C ASP A 239 -3.81 -0.23 -13.56
N ASP A 240 -3.61 0.54 -14.63
CA ASP A 240 -3.75 0.03 -16.00
C ASP A 240 -2.74 -1.07 -16.32
N MET A 241 -1.55 -1.03 -15.73
CA MET A 241 -0.54 -2.08 -15.86
C MET A 241 -0.96 -3.38 -15.18
N MET A 242 -1.50 -3.32 -13.96
CA MET A 242 -2.07 -4.49 -13.28
C MET A 242 -3.22 -5.09 -14.09
N LYS A 243 -4.13 -4.25 -14.57
CA LYS A 243 -5.23 -4.66 -15.44
C LYS A 243 -4.72 -5.32 -16.72
N HIS A 244 -3.71 -4.74 -17.37
CA HIS A 244 -3.13 -5.30 -18.58
C HIS A 244 -2.52 -6.69 -18.33
N ILE A 245 -1.76 -6.87 -17.25
CA ILE A 245 -1.18 -8.17 -16.90
C ILE A 245 -2.27 -9.22 -16.63
N TYR A 246 -3.28 -8.83 -15.84
CA TYR A 246 -4.31 -9.77 -15.38
C TYR A 246 -5.33 -10.11 -16.48
N VAL A 247 -5.80 -9.13 -17.23
CA VAL A 247 -6.90 -9.27 -18.19
C VAL A 247 -6.38 -9.53 -19.61
N ASP A 248 -5.44 -8.73 -20.09
CA ASP A 248 -5.03 -8.76 -21.49
C ASP A 248 -3.95 -9.82 -21.75
N GLU A 249 -2.90 -9.87 -20.92
CA GLU A 249 -1.86 -10.90 -20.97
C GLU A 249 -2.30 -12.20 -20.31
N ALA A 250 -3.38 -12.17 -19.52
CA ALA A 250 -4.00 -13.31 -18.85
C ALA A 250 -2.98 -14.20 -18.10
N VAL A 251 -2.06 -13.58 -17.36
CA VAL A 251 -1.01 -14.30 -16.63
C VAL A 251 -1.63 -15.19 -15.56
N GLU A 252 -1.48 -16.49 -15.73
CA GLU A 252 -2.01 -17.48 -14.79
C GLU A 252 -1.41 -17.30 -13.40
N GLY A 253 -2.26 -17.26 -12.39
CA GLY A 253 -1.86 -17.08 -11.00
C GLY A 253 -1.29 -15.70 -10.68
N PHE A 254 -1.55 -14.69 -11.52
CA PHE A 254 -1.17 -13.31 -11.20
C PHE A 254 -1.80 -12.86 -9.89
N GLY A 255 -0.98 -12.36 -8.97
CA GLY A 255 -1.40 -11.91 -7.66
C GLY A 255 -0.67 -10.65 -7.21
N GLN A 256 -1.17 -10.07 -6.12
CA GLN A 256 -0.52 -8.96 -5.43
C GLN A 256 0.09 -9.45 -4.11
N LEU A 257 1.31 -9.01 -3.83
CA LEU A 257 1.99 -9.17 -2.57
C LEU A 257 2.16 -7.80 -1.91
N ILE A 258 1.64 -7.63 -0.70
CA ILE A 258 1.76 -6.39 0.07
C ILE A 258 2.81 -6.64 1.16
N VAL A 259 3.97 -5.99 1.08
CA VAL A 259 5.04 -6.17 2.07
C VAL A 259 5.03 -5.02 3.07
N VAL A 260 4.57 -5.27 4.29
CA VAL A 260 4.45 -4.23 5.33
C VAL A 260 5.60 -4.30 6.32
N ASP A 261 5.99 -3.17 6.91
CA ASP A 261 7.01 -3.10 7.97
C ASP A 261 6.39 -3.21 9.37
N ASN A 262 7.23 -3.08 10.40
CA ASN A 262 6.82 -3.09 11.80
C ASN A 262 5.81 -2.00 12.19
N HIS A 263 5.60 -1.00 11.33
CA HIS A 263 4.68 0.12 11.55
C HIS A 263 3.50 0.13 10.58
N PHE A 264 3.45 -0.81 9.63
CA PHE A 264 2.41 -0.93 8.62
C PHE A 264 2.25 0.32 7.75
N GLU A 265 3.32 1.10 7.55
CA GLU A 265 3.24 2.41 6.88
C GLU A 265 2.73 2.31 5.43
N VAL A 266 2.94 1.16 4.78
CA VAL A 266 2.39 0.87 3.44
C VAL A 266 0.89 1.09 3.37
N LEU A 267 0.15 0.71 4.42
CA LEU A 267 -1.31 0.86 4.46
C LEU A 267 -1.74 2.32 4.64
N TYR A 268 -0.83 3.21 5.03
CA TYR A 268 -1.07 4.65 5.18
C TYR A 268 -0.45 5.47 4.04
N ARG A 269 -0.11 4.83 2.91
CA ARG A 269 0.44 5.49 1.74
C ARG A 269 -0.57 5.45 0.61
N ALA A 270 -1.03 6.62 0.17
CA ALA A 270 -2.12 6.73 -0.79
C ALA A 270 -1.86 5.90 -2.05
N TRP A 271 -0.65 5.97 -2.62
CA TRP A 271 -0.26 5.18 -3.79
C TRP A 271 -0.33 3.67 -3.56
N CYS A 272 0.15 3.18 -2.41
CA CYS A 272 0.07 1.75 -2.07
C CYS A 272 -1.39 1.31 -1.89
N VAL A 273 -2.22 2.16 -1.26
CA VAL A 273 -3.65 1.87 -1.12
C VAL A 273 -4.36 1.86 -2.47
N ALA A 274 -4.00 2.75 -3.40
CA ALA A 274 -4.53 2.72 -4.76
C ALA A 274 -4.25 1.39 -5.49
N GLU A 275 -3.04 0.84 -5.33
CA GLU A 275 -2.69 -0.49 -5.87
C GLU A 275 -3.54 -1.60 -5.25
N ILE A 276 -3.82 -1.52 -3.94
CA ILE A 276 -4.69 -2.47 -3.23
C ILE A 276 -6.15 -2.34 -3.70
N VAL A 277 -6.63 -1.10 -3.92
CA VAL A 277 -7.96 -0.83 -4.50
C VAL A 277 -8.08 -1.52 -5.85
N GLU A 278 -7.10 -1.31 -6.74
CA GLU A 278 -7.16 -1.85 -8.10
C GLU A 278 -7.16 -3.38 -8.08
N ALA A 279 -6.29 -4.01 -7.27
CA ALA A 279 -6.31 -5.46 -7.10
C ALA A 279 -7.67 -5.98 -6.65
N ASN A 280 -8.31 -5.30 -5.69
CA ASN A 280 -9.65 -5.67 -5.22
C ASN A 280 -10.71 -5.52 -6.32
N VAL A 281 -10.70 -4.40 -7.06
CA VAL A 281 -11.64 -4.16 -8.17
C VAL A 281 -11.51 -5.23 -9.25
N LEU A 282 -10.27 -5.61 -9.58
CA LEU A 282 -9.98 -6.65 -10.56
C LEU A 282 -10.12 -8.08 -10.03
N GLN A 283 -10.38 -8.25 -8.72
CA GLN A 283 -10.39 -9.55 -8.04
C GLN A 283 -9.06 -10.31 -8.17
N ILE A 284 -7.95 -9.58 -8.27
CA ILE A 284 -6.60 -10.14 -8.20
C ILE A 284 -6.37 -10.64 -6.77
N PRO A 285 -5.92 -11.89 -6.56
CA PRO A 285 -5.61 -12.39 -5.23
C PRO A 285 -4.49 -11.57 -4.57
N SER A 286 -4.81 -10.89 -3.47
CA SER A 286 -3.85 -10.15 -2.66
C SER A 286 -3.47 -10.94 -1.41
N ARG A 287 -2.20 -10.89 -1.04
CA ARG A 287 -1.67 -11.41 0.23
C ARG A 287 -0.77 -10.39 0.88
N ILE A 288 -0.70 -10.42 2.20
CA ILE A 288 0.22 -9.58 2.96
C ILE A 288 1.34 -10.44 3.52
N GLU A 289 2.55 -9.88 3.53
CA GLU A 289 3.68 -10.42 4.28
C GLU A 289 4.04 -9.45 5.39
N VAL A 290 4.04 -9.96 6.61
CA VAL A 290 4.22 -9.21 7.86
C VAL A 290 5.52 -9.66 8.56
N PRO A 291 6.16 -8.79 9.36
CA PRO A 291 7.39 -9.17 10.04
C PRO A 291 7.16 -10.30 11.05
N SER A 292 6.18 -10.14 11.94
CA SER A 292 5.90 -11.03 13.08
C SER A 292 4.50 -10.80 13.67
N GLN A 293 4.00 -11.74 14.48
CA GLN A 293 2.75 -11.61 15.25
C GLN A 293 2.80 -10.42 16.19
N GLU A 294 3.94 -10.20 16.84
CA GLU A 294 4.13 -9.10 17.76
C GLU A 294 4.02 -7.74 17.02
N ALA A 295 4.44 -7.66 15.75
CA ALA A 295 4.27 -6.46 14.96
C ALA A 295 2.79 -6.16 14.69
N VAL A 296 2.00 -7.19 14.40
CA VAL A 296 0.55 -7.08 14.24
C VAL A 296 -0.09 -6.57 15.53
N ASP A 297 0.19 -7.23 16.65
CA ASP A 297 -0.46 -6.95 17.94
C ASP A 297 -0.17 -5.51 18.40
N ARG A 298 1.08 -5.05 18.23
CA ARG A 298 1.47 -3.66 18.54
C ARG A 298 0.75 -2.60 17.72
N ASN A 299 0.32 -2.94 16.50
CA ASN A 299 -0.33 -2.00 15.59
C ASN A 299 -1.84 -2.22 15.48
N TYR A 300 -2.41 -3.16 16.24
CA TYR A 300 -3.80 -3.56 16.12
C TYR A 300 -4.76 -2.37 16.18
N ASP A 301 -4.65 -1.53 17.21
CA ASP A 301 -5.54 -0.38 17.40
C ASP A 301 -5.43 0.62 16.26
N ARG A 302 -4.21 0.83 15.75
CA ARG A 302 -3.94 1.71 14.60
C ARG A 302 -4.59 1.14 13.35
N LEU A 303 -4.34 -0.13 13.04
CA LEU A 303 -4.90 -0.84 11.89
C LEU A 303 -6.42 -0.91 11.92
N ALA A 304 -7.00 -1.07 13.11
CA ALA A 304 -8.44 -1.10 13.29
C ALA A 304 -9.10 0.25 12.93
N LEU A 305 -8.35 1.35 12.97
CA LEU A 305 -8.81 2.70 12.61
C LEU A 305 -8.32 3.14 11.23
N LEU A 306 -7.81 2.21 10.42
CA LEU A 306 -7.30 2.50 9.08
C LEU A 306 -8.40 3.11 8.20
N ASP A 307 -8.09 4.27 7.65
CA ASP A 307 -8.96 5.05 6.78
C ASP A 307 -8.13 5.63 5.63
N VAL A 308 -8.55 5.39 4.40
CA VAL A 308 -7.87 5.90 3.20
C VAL A 308 -7.77 7.43 3.18
N ARG A 309 -8.71 8.14 3.82
CA ARG A 309 -8.68 9.60 3.94
C ARG A 309 -7.51 10.10 4.77
N GLU A 310 -6.98 9.28 5.67
CA GLU A 310 -5.82 9.60 6.50
C GLU A 310 -4.50 9.17 5.86
N CYS A 311 -4.52 8.59 4.66
CA CYS A 311 -3.31 8.23 3.95
C CYS A 311 -2.46 9.45 3.59
N SER A 312 -1.15 9.24 3.60
CA SER A 312 -0.13 10.21 3.23
C SER A 312 0.30 10.04 1.77
N ALA A 313 0.58 11.17 1.13
CA ALA A 313 1.21 11.22 -0.19
C ALA A 313 2.29 12.32 -0.17
N SER A 314 3.32 12.18 -1.01
CA SER A 314 4.35 13.22 -1.13
C SER A 314 3.82 14.49 -1.79
N SER A 315 2.73 14.36 -2.55
CA SER A 315 2.00 15.44 -3.21
C SER A 315 0.54 15.34 -2.78
N PRO A 316 -0.08 16.41 -2.22
CA PRO A 316 -1.50 16.41 -1.89
C PRO A 316 -2.39 16.07 -3.09
N ARG A 317 -2.00 16.50 -4.30
CA ARG A 317 -2.72 16.17 -5.53
C ARG A 317 -2.79 14.68 -5.80
N ASP A 318 -1.73 13.93 -5.51
CA ASP A 318 -1.73 12.47 -5.69
C ASP A 318 -2.78 11.84 -4.78
N LYS A 319 -2.89 12.33 -3.53
CA LYS A 319 -3.91 11.89 -2.59
C LYS A 319 -5.32 12.22 -3.12
N ASP A 320 -5.54 13.45 -3.58
CA ASP A 320 -6.85 13.86 -4.11
C ASP A 320 -7.25 13.03 -5.34
N MET A 321 -6.30 12.81 -6.26
CA MET A 321 -6.51 11.96 -7.45
C MET A 321 -6.82 10.51 -7.07
N ILE A 322 -6.18 9.96 -6.03
CA ILE A 322 -6.43 8.60 -5.57
C ILE A 322 -7.80 8.51 -4.89
N LEU A 323 -8.13 9.47 -4.03
CA LEU A 323 -9.43 9.53 -3.37
C LEU A 323 -10.57 9.71 -4.38
N SER A 324 -10.36 10.47 -5.47
CA SER A 324 -11.38 10.64 -6.50
C SER A 324 -11.64 9.37 -7.32
N LYS A 325 -10.71 8.38 -7.30
CA LYS A 325 -10.92 7.05 -7.89
C LYS A 325 -11.78 6.14 -7.01
N ILE A 326 -12.00 6.49 -5.75
CA ILE A 326 -12.77 5.68 -4.80
C ILE A 326 -14.21 6.18 -4.78
N ALA A 327 -15.10 5.48 -5.46
CA ALA A 327 -16.51 5.86 -5.56
C ALA A 327 -17.25 5.86 -4.21
N ASP A 328 -16.95 4.88 -3.36
CA ASP A 328 -17.53 4.73 -2.01
C ASP A 328 -16.40 4.50 -1.00
N VAL A 329 -15.97 5.60 -0.36
CA VAL A 329 -14.88 5.59 0.63
C VAL A 329 -15.23 4.73 1.85
N PRO A 330 -16.42 4.84 2.48
CA PRO A 330 -16.83 3.92 3.54
C PRO A 330 -16.75 2.43 3.15
N ALA A 331 -17.32 2.03 2.02
CA ALA A 331 -17.29 0.63 1.59
C ALA A 331 -15.86 0.16 1.25
N PHE A 332 -15.02 1.05 0.70
CA PHE A 332 -13.62 0.75 0.48
C PHE A 332 -12.87 0.52 1.80
N ASN A 333 -13.07 1.40 2.79
CA ASN A 333 -12.46 1.23 4.11
C ASN A 333 -12.93 -0.08 4.77
N GLU A 334 -14.20 -0.46 4.63
CA GLU A 334 -14.69 -1.77 5.10
C GLU A 334 -13.95 -2.93 4.42
N ARG A 335 -13.77 -2.89 3.10
CA ARG A 335 -12.99 -3.92 2.37
C ARG A 335 -11.52 -3.95 2.74
N LEU A 336 -10.92 -2.79 2.98
CA LEU A 336 -9.53 -2.69 3.43
C LEU A 336 -9.41 -3.28 4.84
N GLN A 337 -10.38 -3.04 5.72
CA GLN A 337 -10.49 -3.69 7.01
C GLN A 337 -10.70 -5.20 6.85
N ASP A 338 -11.50 -5.67 5.89
CA ASP A 338 -11.66 -7.11 5.62
C ASP A 338 -10.37 -7.74 5.10
N LEU A 339 -9.63 -7.07 4.20
CA LEU A 339 -8.34 -7.57 3.74
C LEU A 339 -7.39 -7.78 4.93
N VAL A 340 -7.43 -6.85 5.90
CA VAL A 340 -6.62 -6.87 7.11
C VAL A 340 -7.11 -7.91 8.12
N PHE A 341 -8.41 -7.94 8.42
CA PHE A 341 -9.01 -8.60 9.58
C PHE A 341 -9.96 -9.77 9.27
N SER A 342 -10.35 -10.02 8.02
CA SER A 342 -11.30 -11.08 7.67
C SER A 342 -10.85 -12.45 8.18
N THR A 343 -11.78 -13.18 8.78
CA THR A 343 -11.54 -14.53 9.30
C THR A 343 -11.45 -15.59 8.20
N GLU A 344 -12.03 -15.33 7.03
CA GLU A 344 -12.07 -16.28 5.90
C GLU A 344 -10.96 -16.02 4.89
N THR A 345 -10.67 -14.74 4.64
CA THR A 345 -9.80 -14.26 3.55
C THR A 345 -8.73 -13.27 4.00
N GLY A 346 -8.79 -12.78 5.23
CA GLY A 346 -7.92 -11.73 5.73
C GLY A 346 -6.60 -12.24 6.32
N MET A 347 -5.67 -11.30 6.52
CA MET A 347 -4.30 -11.56 7.01
C MET A 347 -4.27 -12.42 8.27
N PHE A 348 -5.23 -12.20 9.18
CA PHE A 348 -5.23 -12.85 10.47
C PHE A 348 -5.86 -14.25 10.50
N ARG A 349 -6.29 -14.82 9.38
CA ARG A 349 -6.84 -16.19 9.37
C ARG A 349 -5.91 -17.22 10.01
N LYS A 350 -4.58 -17.07 9.87
CA LYS A 350 -3.58 -17.94 10.52
C LYS A 350 -3.21 -17.51 11.97
N TRP A 351 -3.69 -16.36 12.44
CA TRP A 351 -3.12 -15.57 13.55
C TRP A 351 -4.09 -15.32 14.70
N VAL A 352 -5.41 -15.30 14.45
CA VAL A 352 -6.37 -15.07 15.53
C VAL A 352 -6.66 -16.37 16.30
N ASP A 353 -6.26 -16.44 17.58
CA ASP A 353 -6.74 -17.47 18.49
C ASP A 353 -8.26 -17.32 18.76
N GLY A 354 -8.88 -18.30 19.43
CA GLY A 354 -10.32 -18.28 19.69
C GLY A 354 -10.81 -17.12 20.59
N GLN A 355 -9.96 -16.58 21.46
CA GLN A 355 -10.31 -15.46 22.33
C GLN A 355 -10.25 -14.13 21.58
N GLU A 356 -9.22 -13.92 20.76
CA GLU A 356 -9.11 -12.70 19.97
C GLU A 356 -10.16 -12.67 18.84
N ARG A 357 -10.61 -13.84 18.33
CA ARG A 357 -11.78 -13.94 17.44
C ARG A 357 -13.05 -13.43 18.12
N SER A 358 -13.25 -13.81 19.39
CA SER A 358 -14.41 -13.38 20.16
C SER A 358 -14.38 -11.87 20.45
N ARG A 359 -13.18 -11.30 20.69
CA ARG A 359 -12.97 -9.85 20.80
C ARG A 359 -13.21 -9.11 19.49
N GLN A 360 -12.75 -9.66 18.37
CA GLN A 360 -12.98 -9.10 17.04
C GLN A 360 -14.47 -9.06 16.69
N VAL A 361 -15.21 -10.15 16.93
CA VAL A 361 -16.67 -10.19 16.77
C VAL A 361 -17.35 -9.13 17.64
N GLY A 362 -16.96 -9.01 18.93
CA GLY A 362 -17.51 -7.99 19.82
C GLY A 362 -17.24 -6.55 19.36
N ARG A 363 -16.08 -6.28 18.75
CA ARG A 363 -15.70 -4.95 18.25
C ARG A 363 -16.36 -4.61 16.91
N ILE A 364 -16.50 -5.58 15.99
CA ILE A 364 -17.26 -5.43 14.74
C ILE A 364 -18.73 -5.13 15.06
N LEU A 365 -19.34 -5.90 15.97
CA LEU A 365 -20.72 -5.65 16.43
C LEU A 365 -20.89 -4.25 17.06
N ARG A 366 -19.87 -3.76 17.79
CA ARG A 366 -19.87 -2.40 18.33
C ARG A 366 -19.82 -1.33 17.22
N ARG A 367 -19.15 -1.60 16.10
CA ARG A 367 -19.11 -0.66 14.95
C ARG A 367 -20.43 -0.66 14.16
N CYS A 368 -20.99 -1.84 13.89
CA CYS A 368 -22.29 -1.93 13.23
C CYS A 368 -23.40 -1.25 14.07
N SER A 369 -23.34 -1.36 15.39
CA SER A 369 -24.30 -0.69 16.29
C SER A 369 -24.13 0.83 16.37
N LEU A 370 -22.93 1.36 16.12
CA LEU A 370 -22.70 2.81 16.04
C LEU A 370 -23.14 3.39 14.67
N GLY A 371 -23.05 2.62 13.59
CA GLY A 371 -23.58 3.02 12.27
C GLY A 371 -25.10 2.98 12.14
N LEU A 372 -25.79 2.23 13.01
CA LEU A 372 -27.26 2.13 13.04
C LEU A 372 -27.94 3.28 13.80
N HIS A 373 -27.17 4.16 14.46
CA HIS A 373 -27.74 5.24 15.29
C HIS A 373 -27.84 6.61 14.59
N ASP A 374 -27.41 6.74 13.34
CA ASP A 374 -27.45 8.02 12.60
C ASP A 374 -28.70 8.24 11.72
N GLU A 375 -29.69 7.33 11.75
CA GLU A 375 -31.03 7.60 11.19
C GLU A 375 -32.10 7.68 12.28
N VAL A 376 -32.01 8.69 13.14
CA VAL A 376 -33.19 9.20 13.85
C VAL A 376 -33.20 10.71 13.72
N HIS A 377 -33.96 11.21 12.74
CA HIS A 377 -34.28 12.62 12.63
C HIS A 377 -34.79 13.18 13.97
N PRO A 378 -34.28 14.32 14.46
CA PRO A 378 -34.77 14.89 15.71
C PRO A 378 -36.20 15.44 15.51
N PRO A 379 -37.08 15.34 16.51
CA PRO A 379 -38.42 15.90 16.39
C PRO A 379 -38.35 17.43 16.34
N ILE A 380 -39.15 17.97 15.43
CA ILE A 380 -39.40 19.39 15.20
C ILE A 380 -39.73 20.09 16.53
N LYS A 381 -38.89 21.05 16.95
CA LYS A 381 -39.15 21.90 18.13
C LYS A 381 -40.14 23.02 17.75
N PHE A 382 -41.33 22.97 18.35
CA PHE A 382 -42.25 24.11 18.38
C PHE A 382 -41.74 25.18 19.36
N TYR A 383 -41.68 26.43 18.90
CA TYR A 383 -41.42 27.62 19.72
C TYR A 383 -42.67 28.02 20.52
N GLY A 384 -42.51 28.30 21.82
CA GLY A 384 -43.60 28.78 22.68
C GLY A 384 -43.10 29.37 24.00
N CYS A 385 -43.32 30.67 24.17
CA CYS A 385 -42.82 31.60 25.19
C CYS A 385 -43.24 31.33 26.67
N CYS A 386 -42.31 31.69 27.56
CA CYS A 386 -42.43 32.40 28.86
C CYS A 386 -43.33 31.90 30.01
N PRO A 387 -42.83 31.84 31.26
CA PRO A 387 -43.55 31.36 32.44
C PRO A 387 -44.17 32.50 33.25
N THR A 388 -45.45 32.38 33.64
CA THR A 388 -45.96 32.90 34.92
C THR A 388 -47.39 32.47 35.20
N VAL A 389 -47.71 32.45 36.50
CA VAL A 389 -49.03 32.38 37.16
C VAL A 389 -49.47 31.00 37.70
N VAL A 390 -48.99 30.73 38.91
CA VAL A 390 -49.78 30.49 40.14
C VAL A 390 -50.96 29.51 40.06
N GLY A 391 -50.78 28.36 40.72
CA GLY A 391 -51.60 27.93 41.86
C GLY A 391 -53.11 27.70 41.65
N ALA A 392 -53.48 26.43 41.51
CA ALA A 392 -54.75 25.88 41.97
C ALA A 392 -54.50 24.43 42.45
N LEU A 393 -54.39 24.23 43.76
CA LEU A 393 -55.43 23.60 44.59
C LEU A 393 -55.66 22.10 44.33
N ARG A 394 -55.13 21.33 45.30
CA ARG A 394 -55.83 20.35 46.16
C ARG A 394 -56.26 18.98 45.60
N ARG A 395 -55.68 17.99 46.30
CA ARG A 395 -56.26 16.74 46.83
C ARG A 395 -56.65 15.67 45.80
N TYR A 396 -56.02 14.50 45.92
CA TYR A 396 -56.66 13.30 46.47
C TYR A 396 -55.61 12.17 46.64
N HIS A 397 -55.61 11.53 47.82
CA HIS A 397 -55.08 10.20 48.25
C HIS A 397 -53.67 9.75 47.77
N ASP A 398 -52.65 9.47 48.59
CA ASP A 398 -52.51 8.78 49.90
C ASP A 398 -52.63 7.25 49.82
N SER A 399 -51.71 6.56 50.53
CA SER A 399 -51.53 5.10 50.74
C SER A 399 -50.73 4.35 49.65
N ASP A 400 -49.71 3.50 49.88
CA ASP A 400 -49.06 2.84 51.04
C ASP A 400 -47.57 2.56 50.63
N SER A 401 -46.51 2.70 51.45
CA SER A 401 -46.06 1.84 52.58
C SER A 401 -45.89 0.36 52.15
N ASP A 402 -44.86 -0.44 52.44
CA ASP A 402 -43.69 -0.48 53.33
C ASP A 402 -42.69 -1.48 52.67
N ASP A 403 -41.37 -1.29 52.66
CA ASP A 403 -40.37 -1.50 53.72
C ASP A 403 -39.92 -2.98 53.92
N VAL A 404 -38.76 -3.15 54.57
CA VAL A 404 -38.08 -4.39 55.03
C VAL A 404 -37.08 -4.98 54.01
N SER A 405 -35.77 -4.65 54.08
CA SER A 405 -34.72 -5.18 55.00
C SER A 405 -34.48 -6.69 54.78
N SER A 406 -33.31 -7.29 54.92
CA SER A 406 -32.02 -6.98 55.56
C SER A 406 -31.12 -8.21 55.31
N GLU A 407 -29.79 -7.99 55.31
CA GLU A 407 -28.76 -8.86 55.94
C GLU A 407 -28.66 -10.34 55.43
N GLU A 408 -27.53 -11.06 55.44
CA GLU A 408 -26.20 -10.96 56.05
C GLU A 408 -25.35 -12.09 55.40
N GLU A 409 -24.02 -11.97 55.50
CA GLU A 409 -23.01 -13.01 55.83
C GLU A 409 -23.16 -14.47 55.31
N SER A 410 -22.12 -15.24 54.98
CA SER A 410 -20.68 -15.20 55.24
C SER A 410 -20.00 -16.27 54.38
N ALA A 411 -18.68 -16.17 54.30
CA ALA A 411 -17.72 -17.13 53.76
C ALA A 411 -17.86 -18.58 54.27
N SER A 412 -17.40 -19.56 53.47
CA SER A 412 -16.15 -20.32 53.73
C SER A 412 -16.04 -21.58 52.85
N ASP A 413 -14.87 -21.69 52.22
CA ASP A 413 -14.00 -22.87 52.08
C ASP A 413 -14.42 -24.20 51.41
N ALA A 414 -13.54 -24.55 50.47
CA ALA A 414 -12.89 -25.85 50.25
C ALA A 414 -13.70 -27.05 49.72
N ALA A 415 -13.50 -27.35 48.42
CA ALA A 415 -12.84 -28.57 47.92
C ALA A 415 -12.59 -28.45 46.42
#